data_AF-A0A2S9IK88-F1
#
_entry.id   AF-A0A2S9IK88-F1
#
_cell.length_a   1.000
_cell.length_b   1.000
_cell.length_c   1.000
_cell.angle_alpha   90.00
_cell.angle_beta   90.00
_cell.angle_gamma   90.00
#
_symmetry.space_group_name_H-M   'P 1'
#
loop_
_entity.id
_entity.type
_entity.pdbx_description
1 polymer ?
#
loop_
_entity_poly.entity_id
_entity_poly.type
_entity_poly.pdbx_seq_one_letter_code
_entity_poly.pdbx_strand_id
1 'polypeptide(L)'
;MRRSAIDEQNRFMLRRQHEFRMAADVVTEAFMGFEEIEAVAVIGSVARPLWKEVPRFREFRRAGIEVWHECKDLDLAVWLSSQSRLGALRRMRDLALRDAFSAGTGPSVTAHQVEVFLFEPGSDHYLGRLCNFNACPKGKPDCAVPGCGAVPFNKTIEGFTPYADLLAPAAHTMLYRRGQGRLMSAIDLPLAETKDASRG
;
A
#
# COMPACT_ATOMS: atom_id res chain seq x y z
N MET A 1 -22.24 0.63 24.56
CA MET A 1 -21.20 -0.23 23.96
C MET A 1 -20.10 -0.44 24.99
N ARG A 2 -19.59 -1.66 25.19
CA ARG A 2 -18.61 -1.96 26.26
C ARG A 2 -17.23 -1.39 25.89
N ARG A 3 -16.53 -0.77 26.85
CA ARG A 3 -15.16 -0.24 26.68
C ARG A 3 -14.19 -1.28 26.08
N SER A 4 -14.35 -2.55 26.47
CA SER A 4 -13.58 -3.68 25.94
C SER A 4 -13.69 -3.84 24.42
N ALA A 5 -14.86 -3.57 23.82
CA ALA A 5 -15.06 -3.68 22.37
C ALA A 5 -14.34 -2.56 21.60
N ILE A 6 -14.27 -1.35 22.18
CA ILE A 6 -13.51 -0.22 21.64
C ILE A 6 -12.02 -0.53 21.67
N ASP A 7 -11.52 -1.06 22.80
CA ASP A 7 -10.11 -1.40 22.98
C ASP A 7 -9.69 -2.56 22.07
N GLU A 8 -10.56 -3.55 21.88
CA GLU A 8 -10.36 -4.63 20.91
C GLU A 8 -10.30 -4.12 19.48
N GLN A 9 -11.24 -3.27 19.07
CA GLN A 9 -11.24 -2.65 17.74
C GLN A 9 -9.97 -1.82 17.50
N ASN A 10 -9.56 -1.02 18.48
CA ASN A 10 -8.33 -0.22 18.39
C ASN A 10 -7.08 -1.10 18.27
N ARG A 11 -6.98 -2.18 19.05
CA ARG A 11 -5.86 -3.13 18.95
C ARG A 11 -5.85 -3.84 17.60
N PHE A 12 -7.02 -4.16 17.05
CA PHE A 12 -7.12 -4.73 15.70
C PHE A 12 -6.57 -3.76 14.65
N MET A 13 -6.94 -2.48 14.68
CA MET A 13 -6.44 -1.49 13.72
C MET A 13 -4.92 -1.28 13.80
N LEU A 14 -4.37 -1.21 15.01
CA LEU A 14 -2.92 -1.13 15.20
C LEU A 14 -2.19 -2.35 14.64
N ARG A 15 -2.68 -3.56 14.94
CA ARG A 15 -2.11 -4.79 14.36
C ARG A 15 -2.23 -4.80 12.84
N ARG A 16 -3.36 -4.35 12.30
CA ARG A 16 -3.59 -4.36 10.86
C ARG A 16 -2.66 -3.42 10.10
N GLN A 17 -2.45 -2.21 10.61
CA GLN A 17 -1.48 -1.29 10.03
C GLN A 17 -0.05 -1.86 10.10
N HIS A 18 0.31 -2.45 11.24
CA HIS A 18 1.61 -3.10 11.41
C HIS A 18 1.82 -4.25 10.41
N GLU A 19 0.81 -5.11 10.20
CA GLU A 19 0.86 -6.16 9.18
C GLU A 19 1.08 -5.59 7.77
N PHE A 20 0.40 -4.50 7.41
CA PHE A 20 0.61 -3.86 6.10
C PHE A 20 1.99 -3.24 5.97
N ARG A 21 2.54 -2.65 7.02
CA ARG A 21 3.90 -2.10 7.01
C ARG A 21 4.95 -3.20 6.87
N MET A 22 4.78 -4.34 7.56
CA MET A 22 5.62 -5.51 7.31
C MET A 22 5.51 -6.01 5.86
N ALA A 23 4.31 -6.00 5.27
CA ALA A 23 4.10 -6.39 3.88
C ALA A 23 4.82 -5.45 2.92
N ALA A 24 4.80 -4.15 3.19
CA ALA A 24 5.53 -3.15 2.42
C ALA A 24 7.04 -3.43 2.43
N ASP A 25 7.59 -3.81 3.58
CA ASP A 25 9.01 -4.15 3.72
C ASP A 25 9.38 -5.38 2.90
N VAL A 26 8.57 -6.45 2.99
CA VAL A 26 8.75 -7.69 2.21
C VAL A 26 8.70 -7.43 0.71
N VAL A 27 7.70 -6.67 0.25
CA VAL A 27 7.54 -6.37 -1.18
C VAL A 27 8.65 -5.46 -1.69
N THR A 28 9.08 -4.48 -0.88
CA THR A 28 10.20 -3.60 -1.22
C THR A 28 11.48 -4.39 -1.43
N GLU A 29 11.84 -5.27 -0.49
CA GLU A 29 13.03 -6.13 -0.63
C GLU A 29 12.96 -7.00 -1.90
N ALA A 30 11.78 -7.55 -2.22
CA ALA A 30 11.60 -8.33 -3.44
C ALA A 30 11.76 -7.49 -4.72
N PHE A 31 11.38 -6.22 -4.69
CA PHE A 31 11.48 -5.31 -5.83
C PHE A 31 12.89 -4.74 -6.02
N MET A 32 13.69 -4.63 -4.96
CA MET A 32 15.06 -4.12 -5.02
C MET A 32 15.98 -4.91 -5.97
N GLY A 33 15.65 -6.17 -6.27
CA GLY A 33 16.38 -7.01 -7.22
C GLY A 33 16.13 -6.69 -8.70
N PHE A 34 15.18 -5.79 -9.03
CA PHE A 34 14.84 -5.42 -10.39
C PHE A 34 15.55 -4.14 -10.82
N GLU A 35 16.25 -4.17 -11.95
CA GLU A 35 17.02 -3.02 -12.47
C GLU A 35 16.16 -1.82 -12.91
N GLU A 36 14.89 -2.03 -13.21
CA GLU A 36 13.97 -0.97 -13.60
C GLU A 36 13.38 -0.23 -12.40
N ILE A 37 13.51 -0.74 -11.17
CA ILE A 37 12.92 -0.10 -9.98
C ILE A 37 13.81 1.04 -9.53
N GLU A 38 13.33 2.28 -9.62
CA GLU A 38 14.07 3.47 -9.22
C GLU A 38 13.80 3.87 -7.77
N ALA A 39 12.56 3.70 -7.31
CA ALA A 39 12.16 4.04 -5.95
C ALA A 39 10.88 3.30 -5.54
N VAL A 40 10.73 3.10 -4.22
CA VAL A 40 9.51 2.52 -3.61
C VAL A 40 9.15 3.33 -2.37
N ALA A 41 7.90 3.78 -2.27
CA ALA A 41 7.36 4.47 -1.10
C ALA A 41 6.01 3.87 -0.68
N VAL A 42 5.69 3.94 0.61
CA VAL A 42 4.34 3.66 1.11
C VAL A 42 3.49 4.91 0.94
N ILE A 43 2.29 4.77 0.36
CA ILE A 43 1.31 5.86 0.26
C ILE A 43 -0.01 5.43 0.90
N GLY A 44 -1.07 6.21 0.70
CA GLY A 44 -2.41 5.87 1.22
C GLY A 44 -2.50 5.92 2.75
N SER A 45 -3.45 5.18 3.32
CA SER A 45 -3.73 5.22 4.77
C SER A 45 -2.59 4.61 5.61
N VAL A 46 -1.89 3.60 5.09
CA VAL A 46 -0.83 2.88 5.81
C VAL A 46 0.40 3.77 6.05
N ALA A 47 0.64 4.74 5.15
CA ALA A 47 1.73 5.71 5.25
C ALA A 47 1.57 6.68 6.43
N ARG A 48 0.34 6.93 6.87
CA ARG A 48 0.03 7.94 7.90
C ARG A 48 -0.02 7.30 9.28
N PRO A 49 0.26 8.06 10.36
CA PRO A 49 -0.05 7.61 11.70
C PRO A 49 -1.57 7.39 11.83
N LEU A 50 -2.01 6.45 12.65
CA LEU A 50 -3.43 6.31 12.94
C LEU A 50 -3.95 7.57 13.66
N TRP A 51 -5.12 8.04 13.24
CA TRP A 51 -5.89 9.11 13.90
C TRP A 51 -7.26 8.56 14.30
N LYS A 52 -7.88 9.23 15.29
CA LYS A 52 -9.21 8.85 15.78
C LYS A 52 -10.29 9.40 14.85
N GLU A 53 -11.20 8.54 14.41
CA GLU A 53 -12.36 8.90 13.61
C GLU A 53 -13.60 8.13 14.04
N VAL A 54 -14.79 8.70 13.76
CA VAL A 54 -16.04 7.95 13.86
C VAL A 54 -16.12 7.01 12.66
N PRO A 55 -16.03 5.69 12.85
CA PRO A 55 -15.81 4.78 11.74
C PRO A 55 -17.09 4.59 10.93
N ARG A 56 -16.96 3.95 9.76
CA ARG A 56 -18.12 3.68 8.91
C ARG A 56 -19.05 2.60 9.46
N PHE A 57 -18.61 1.80 10.43
CA PHE A 57 -19.40 0.73 11.02
C PHE A 57 -20.59 1.26 11.82
N ARG A 58 -21.78 0.74 11.52
CA ARG A 58 -23.06 1.22 12.06
C ARG A 58 -23.12 1.22 13.60
N GLU A 59 -22.46 0.27 14.25
CA GLU A 59 -22.44 0.12 15.71
C GLU A 59 -21.77 1.32 16.41
N PHE A 60 -20.53 1.64 16.02
CA PHE A 60 -19.75 2.75 16.58
C PHE A 60 -20.27 4.11 16.10
N ARG A 61 -20.69 4.20 14.83
CA ARG A 61 -21.22 5.44 14.24
C ARG A 61 -22.46 5.96 14.98
N ARG A 62 -23.40 5.07 15.31
CA ARG A 62 -24.63 5.44 16.05
C ARG A 62 -24.34 5.94 17.45
N ALA A 63 -23.25 5.50 18.04
CA ALA A 63 -22.83 5.90 19.37
C ALA A 63 -21.87 7.11 19.38
N GLY A 64 -21.48 7.62 18.20
CA GLY A 64 -20.50 8.71 18.08
C GLY A 64 -19.11 8.34 18.63
N ILE A 65 -18.76 7.06 18.61
CA ILE A 65 -17.53 6.56 19.26
C ILE A 65 -16.37 6.57 18.27
N GLU A 66 -15.31 7.26 18.65
CA GLU A 66 -14.07 7.31 17.88
C GLU A 66 -13.23 6.04 18.08
N VAL A 67 -12.78 5.46 16.98
CA VAL A 67 -11.77 4.39 16.93
C VAL A 67 -10.65 4.82 16.00
N TRP A 68 -9.54 4.09 15.97
CA TRP A 68 -8.51 4.33 14.96
C TRP A 68 -9.06 4.12 13.55
N HIS A 69 -8.66 4.96 12.61
CA HIS A 69 -9.05 4.81 11.20
C HIS A 69 -8.65 3.43 10.66
N GLU A 70 -9.40 2.96 9.68
CA GLU A 70 -9.18 1.65 9.06
C GLU A 70 -8.18 1.74 7.91
N CYS A 71 -7.10 0.95 7.96
CA CYS A 71 -6.28 0.63 6.80
C CYS A 71 -6.86 -0.62 6.12
N LYS A 72 -7.30 -0.52 4.86
CA LYS A 72 -7.96 -1.62 4.13
C LYS A 72 -7.01 -2.41 3.24
N ASP A 73 -6.09 -1.69 2.62
CA ASP A 73 -5.10 -2.12 1.66
C ASP A 73 -3.77 -1.39 1.96
N LEU A 74 -2.70 -1.95 1.39
CA LEU A 74 -1.39 -1.35 1.32
C LEU A 74 -1.25 -0.72 -0.07
N ASP A 75 -1.09 0.59 -0.11
CA ASP A 75 -0.74 1.30 -1.34
C ASP A 75 0.77 1.56 -1.40
N LEU A 76 1.40 1.12 -2.48
CA LEU A 76 2.81 1.42 -2.79
C LEU A 76 2.90 2.31 -4.02
N ALA A 77 3.68 3.40 -3.93
CA ALA A 77 4.16 4.12 -5.10
C ALA A 77 5.49 3.51 -5.54
N VAL A 78 5.57 3.13 -6.81
CA VAL A 78 6.77 2.53 -7.41
C VAL A 78 7.15 3.33 -8.65
N TRP A 79 8.35 3.90 -8.63
CA TRP A 79 8.94 4.55 -9.79
C TRP A 79 9.76 3.54 -10.56
N LEU A 80 9.52 3.46 -11.87
CA LEU A 80 10.20 2.49 -12.71
C LEU A 80 10.61 3.06 -14.07
N SER A 81 11.85 2.80 -14.46
CA SER A 81 12.42 3.25 -15.75
C SER A 81 11.95 2.40 -16.94
N SER A 82 11.33 1.24 -16.70
CA SER A 82 10.75 0.38 -17.73
C SER A 82 9.59 -0.44 -17.19
N GLN A 83 8.56 -0.67 -18.02
CA GLN A 83 7.39 -1.50 -17.68
C GLN A 83 7.46 -2.91 -18.31
N SER A 84 8.60 -3.31 -18.87
CA SER A 84 8.72 -4.57 -19.63
C SER A 84 8.56 -5.84 -18.78
N ARG A 85 8.82 -5.77 -17.46
CA ARG A 85 8.75 -6.94 -16.55
C ARG A 85 7.68 -6.85 -15.47
N LEU A 86 6.61 -6.08 -15.68
CA LEU A 86 5.50 -6.00 -14.71
C LEU A 86 4.95 -7.38 -14.30
N GLY A 87 4.84 -8.33 -15.24
CA GLY A 87 4.42 -9.70 -14.92
C GLY A 87 5.37 -10.44 -13.97
N ALA A 88 6.68 -10.14 -14.02
CA ALA A 88 7.68 -10.68 -13.11
C ALA A 88 7.62 -10.00 -11.74
N LEU A 89 7.49 -8.66 -11.69
CA LEU A 89 7.28 -7.91 -10.45
C LEU A 89 6.05 -8.42 -9.70
N ARG A 90 4.92 -8.61 -10.40
CA ARG A 90 3.70 -9.20 -9.83
C ARG A 90 3.96 -10.57 -9.20
N ARG A 91 4.65 -11.47 -9.93
CA ARG A 91 4.99 -12.80 -9.40
C ARG A 91 5.87 -12.68 -8.17
N MET A 92 6.89 -11.83 -8.20
CA MET A 92 7.83 -11.67 -7.08
C MET A 92 7.16 -11.12 -5.83
N ARG A 93 6.25 -10.16 -5.96
CA ARG A 93 5.41 -9.69 -4.85
C ARG A 93 4.62 -10.85 -4.22
N ASP A 94 3.90 -11.62 -5.04
CA ASP A 94 3.04 -12.70 -4.57
C ASP A 94 3.86 -13.82 -3.89
N LEU A 95 5.01 -14.18 -4.47
CA LEU A 95 5.93 -15.16 -3.92
C LEU A 95 6.52 -14.69 -2.59
N ALA A 96 7.04 -13.46 -2.54
CA ALA A 96 7.68 -12.92 -1.34
C ALA A 96 6.71 -12.86 -0.15
N LEU A 97 5.47 -12.40 -0.36
CA LEU A 97 4.45 -12.38 0.70
C LEU A 97 4.11 -13.79 1.20
N ARG A 98 3.90 -14.73 0.27
CA ARG A 98 3.59 -16.12 0.62
C ARG A 98 4.74 -16.78 1.38
N ASP A 99 5.97 -16.59 0.91
CA ASP A 99 7.14 -17.24 1.49
C ASP A 99 7.44 -16.65 2.88
N ALA A 100 7.31 -15.33 3.06
CA ALA A 100 7.43 -14.69 4.37
C ALA A 100 6.36 -15.17 5.36
N PHE A 101 5.10 -15.29 4.92
CA PHE A 101 4.02 -15.85 5.74
C PHE A 101 4.30 -17.31 6.13
N SER A 102 4.75 -18.13 5.17
CA SER A 102 5.04 -19.55 5.37
C SER A 102 6.23 -19.77 6.31
N ALA A 103 7.20 -18.85 6.31
CA ALA A 103 8.34 -18.86 7.23
C ALA A 103 7.99 -18.34 8.64
N GLY A 104 6.77 -17.84 8.87
CA GLY A 104 6.36 -17.24 10.15
C GLY A 104 7.00 -15.88 10.44
N THR A 105 7.67 -15.27 9.45
CA THR A 105 8.36 -13.97 9.57
C THR A 105 7.58 -12.82 8.92
N GLY A 106 6.59 -13.14 8.10
CA GLY A 106 5.78 -12.19 7.33
C GLY A 106 4.32 -12.10 7.80
N PRO A 107 3.61 -11.05 7.35
CA PRO A 107 2.22 -10.82 7.73
C PRO A 107 1.24 -11.74 6.99
N SER A 108 0.01 -11.82 7.49
CA SER A 108 -1.12 -12.52 6.83
C SER A 108 -1.71 -11.76 5.63
N VAL A 109 -0.97 -10.78 5.08
CA VAL A 109 -1.42 -9.91 3.99
C VAL A 109 -1.35 -10.65 2.67
N THR A 110 -2.44 -10.60 1.92
CA THR A 110 -2.55 -11.24 0.61
C THR A 110 -2.20 -10.28 -0.51
N ALA A 111 -1.76 -10.81 -1.66
CA ALA A 111 -1.34 -10.00 -2.80
C ALA A 111 -2.39 -9.01 -3.33
N HIS A 112 -3.68 -9.34 -3.25
CA HIS A 112 -4.76 -8.44 -3.70
C HIS A 112 -5.04 -7.28 -2.73
N GLN A 113 -4.42 -7.30 -1.56
CA GLN A 113 -4.46 -6.19 -0.60
C GLN A 113 -3.24 -5.27 -0.75
N VAL A 114 -2.38 -5.52 -1.74
CA VAL A 114 -1.21 -4.70 -2.06
C VAL A 114 -1.41 -4.08 -3.44
N GLU A 115 -1.84 -2.82 -3.44
CA GLU A 115 -2.02 -2.02 -4.63
C GLU A 115 -0.70 -1.30 -4.95
N VAL A 116 -0.16 -1.53 -6.15
CA VAL A 116 1.09 -0.92 -6.60
C VAL A 116 0.79 0.07 -7.71
N PHE A 117 0.99 1.35 -7.42
CA PHE A 117 0.86 2.48 -8.32
C PHE A 117 2.20 2.71 -9.03
N LEU A 118 2.15 2.82 -10.35
CA LEU A 118 3.32 2.91 -11.21
C LEU A 118 3.53 4.37 -11.64
N PHE A 119 4.75 4.87 -11.50
CA PHE A 119 5.09 6.25 -11.82
C PHE A 119 6.36 6.34 -12.67
N GLU A 120 6.40 7.34 -13.56
CA GLU A 120 7.59 7.68 -14.32
C GLU A 120 8.61 8.40 -13.41
N PRO A 121 9.88 7.96 -13.38
CA PRO A 121 10.94 8.63 -12.63
C PRO A 121 11.14 10.08 -13.07
N GLY A 122 11.23 10.99 -12.12
CA GLY A 122 11.56 12.40 -12.34
C GLY A 122 10.38 13.31 -12.69
N SER A 123 9.34 12.80 -13.33
CA SER A 123 8.13 13.55 -13.67
C SER A 123 6.96 13.26 -12.72
N ASP A 124 7.01 12.15 -11.98
CA ASP A 124 5.90 11.61 -11.18
C ASP A 124 4.63 11.34 -12.02
N HIS A 125 4.79 11.21 -13.34
CA HIS A 125 3.67 10.91 -14.22
C HIS A 125 3.11 9.52 -13.90
N TYR A 126 1.81 9.44 -13.64
CA TYR A 126 1.15 8.19 -13.32
C TYR A 126 0.99 7.31 -14.56
N LEU A 127 1.56 6.11 -14.50
CA LEU A 127 1.60 5.15 -15.60
C LEU A 127 0.47 4.11 -15.52
N GLY A 128 -0.13 3.91 -14.34
CA GLY A 128 -1.17 2.91 -14.11
C GLY A 128 -0.93 2.11 -12.82
N ARG A 129 -1.51 0.91 -12.72
CA ARG A 129 -1.32 0.01 -11.57
C ARG A 129 -0.79 -1.34 -11.98
N LEU A 130 0.01 -1.95 -11.12
CA LEU A 130 0.38 -3.34 -11.29
C LEU A 130 -0.86 -4.23 -11.15
N CYS A 131 -1.15 -5.02 -12.19
CA CYS A 131 -2.33 -5.88 -12.19
C CYS A 131 -2.19 -7.06 -11.23
N ASN A 132 -3.23 -7.32 -10.43
CA ASN A 132 -3.29 -8.46 -9.51
C ASN A 132 -3.63 -9.79 -10.17
N PHE A 133 -4.11 -9.79 -11.42
CA PHE A 133 -4.44 -11.03 -12.13
C PHE A 133 -3.20 -11.78 -12.59
N ASN A 134 -3.31 -13.10 -12.66
CA ASN A 134 -2.22 -13.98 -13.08
C ASN A 134 -2.03 -14.10 -14.60
N ALA A 135 -2.89 -13.44 -15.39
CA ALA A 135 -2.81 -13.37 -16.85
C ALA A 135 -3.27 -11.98 -17.32
N CYS A 136 -2.72 -11.51 -18.44
CA CYS A 136 -3.06 -10.23 -19.04
C CYS A 136 -3.22 -10.40 -20.56
N PRO A 137 -4.43 -10.21 -21.13
CA PRO A 137 -5.69 -9.94 -20.43
C PRO A 137 -6.21 -11.19 -19.67
N LYS A 138 -6.96 -10.98 -18.59
CA LYS A 138 -7.64 -12.07 -17.85
C LYS A 138 -9.04 -12.37 -18.37
N GLY A 139 -9.60 -11.47 -19.19
CA GLY A 139 -11.00 -11.55 -19.65
C GLY A 139 -12.03 -11.21 -18.58
N LYS A 140 -11.64 -10.47 -17.52
CA LYS A 140 -12.57 -9.96 -16.50
C LYS A 140 -13.14 -8.59 -16.93
N PRO A 141 -14.29 -8.17 -16.40
CA PRO A 141 -14.84 -6.83 -16.68
C PRO A 141 -13.82 -5.71 -16.45
N ASP A 142 -13.02 -5.80 -15.39
CA ASP A 142 -11.88 -4.92 -15.11
C ASP A 142 -10.87 -4.77 -16.26
N CYS A 143 -10.74 -5.77 -17.13
CA CYS A 143 -9.82 -5.74 -18.27
C CYS A 143 -10.42 -5.05 -19.51
N ALA A 144 -11.72 -4.75 -19.52
CA ALA A 144 -12.40 -4.13 -20.65
C ALA A 144 -12.17 -2.61 -20.73
N VAL A 145 -11.54 -2.01 -19.73
CA VAL A 145 -11.18 -0.59 -19.71
C VAL A 145 -10.23 -0.29 -20.88
N PRO A 146 -10.53 0.71 -21.74
CA PRO A 146 -9.65 1.07 -22.85
C PRO A 146 -8.21 1.31 -22.41
N GLY A 147 -7.26 0.71 -23.14
CA GLY A 147 -5.83 0.79 -22.82
C GLY A 147 -5.34 -0.13 -21.70
N CYS A 148 -6.23 -0.81 -20.97
CA CYS A 148 -5.82 -1.78 -19.96
C CYS A 148 -5.05 -2.94 -20.61
N GLY A 149 -3.86 -3.24 -20.07
CA GLY A 149 -3.01 -4.29 -20.61
C GLY A 149 -2.33 -3.95 -21.94
N ALA A 150 -2.44 -2.72 -22.45
CA ALA A 150 -1.67 -2.27 -23.61
C ALA A 150 -0.15 -2.45 -23.36
N VAL A 151 0.27 -2.19 -22.12
CA VAL A 151 1.48 -2.78 -21.55
C VAL A 151 1.06 -3.99 -20.70
N PRO A 152 1.58 -5.21 -20.95
CA PRO A 152 1.19 -6.40 -20.19
C PRO A 152 1.33 -6.20 -18.68
N PHE A 153 0.27 -6.52 -17.93
CA PHE A 153 0.13 -6.34 -16.48
C PHE A 153 0.13 -4.89 -15.97
N ASN A 154 0.08 -3.88 -16.86
CA ASN A 154 -0.34 -2.54 -16.47
C ASN A 154 -1.87 -2.45 -16.55
N LYS A 155 -2.51 -2.27 -15.39
CA LYS A 155 -3.95 -2.10 -15.24
C LYS A 155 -4.32 -0.62 -15.30
N THR A 156 -5.23 -0.30 -16.20
CA THR A 156 -5.94 0.99 -16.21
C THR A 156 -7.20 0.88 -15.35
N ILE A 157 -7.45 1.88 -14.53
CA ILE A 157 -8.69 1.98 -13.73
C ILE A 157 -9.56 3.06 -14.37
N GLU A 158 -10.77 2.69 -14.77
CA GLU A 158 -11.71 3.62 -15.38
C GLU A 158 -12.03 4.79 -14.44
N GLY A 159 -11.96 6.01 -14.98
CA GLY A 159 -12.25 7.24 -14.24
C GLY A 159 -11.26 7.58 -13.12
N PHE A 160 -10.18 6.80 -12.93
CA PHE A 160 -9.20 7.10 -11.91
C PHE A 160 -8.24 8.19 -12.38
N THR A 161 -8.13 9.24 -11.58
CA THR A 161 -7.07 10.24 -11.69
C THR A 161 -6.42 10.37 -10.31
N PRO A 162 -5.08 10.27 -10.22
CA PRO A 162 -4.39 10.54 -8.97
C PRO A 162 -4.77 11.91 -8.41
N TYR A 163 -5.09 11.97 -7.13
CA TYR A 163 -5.18 13.25 -6.45
C TYR A 163 -3.81 13.92 -6.45
N ALA A 164 -3.79 15.26 -6.47
CA ALA A 164 -2.55 16.04 -6.52
C ALA A 164 -1.61 15.75 -5.34
N ASP A 165 -2.16 15.32 -4.21
CA ASP A 165 -1.42 15.01 -2.98
C ASP A 165 -1.17 13.50 -2.77
N LEU A 166 -1.49 12.64 -3.75
CA LEU A 166 -1.32 11.18 -3.64
C LEU A 166 0.11 10.80 -3.24
N LEU A 167 1.10 11.52 -3.80
CA LEU A 167 2.52 11.31 -3.55
C LEU A 167 3.10 12.15 -2.41
N ALA A 168 2.31 13.04 -1.79
CA ALA A 168 2.78 13.85 -0.67
C ALA A 168 3.41 13.01 0.47
N PRO A 169 2.90 11.80 0.80
CA PRO A 169 3.56 10.95 1.79
C PRO A 169 4.98 10.51 1.40
N ALA A 170 5.25 10.31 0.10
CA ALA A 170 6.52 9.75 -0.38
C ALA A 170 7.75 10.58 0.01
N ALA A 171 7.57 11.85 0.36
CA ALA A 171 8.64 12.70 0.90
C ALA A 171 9.23 12.17 2.22
N HIS A 172 8.45 11.43 3.01
CA HIS A 172 8.86 10.91 4.33
C HIS A 172 8.60 9.40 4.51
N THR A 173 8.03 8.72 3.52
CA THR A 173 7.75 7.28 3.55
C THR A 173 8.48 6.50 2.46
N MET A 174 9.54 7.09 1.89
CA MET A 174 10.39 6.44 0.90
C MET A 174 11.16 5.29 1.54
N LEU A 175 10.90 4.07 1.10
CA LEU A 175 11.53 2.86 1.64
C LEU A 175 12.84 2.51 0.93
N TYR A 176 12.89 2.77 -0.37
CA TYR A 176 14.02 2.42 -1.24
C TYR A 176 14.23 3.47 -2.32
N ARG A 177 15.50 3.72 -2.66
CA ARG A 177 15.90 4.45 -3.87
C ARG A 177 17.13 3.79 -4.50
N ARG A 178 17.11 3.61 -5.81
CA ARG A 178 18.26 3.10 -6.58
C ARG A 178 19.49 3.98 -6.34
N GLY A 179 20.65 3.33 -6.20
CA GLY A 179 21.92 3.99 -5.89
C GLY A 179 22.10 4.39 -4.42
N GLN A 180 21.02 4.52 -3.65
CA GLN A 180 21.09 4.74 -2.19
C GLN A 180 20.78 3.47 -1.39
N GLY A 181 20.05 2.53 -2.00
CA GLY A 181 19.64 1.30 -1.35
C GLY A 181 18.39 1.50 -0.49
N ARG A 182 18.29 0.68 0.55
CA ARG A 182 17.21 0.76 1.54
C ARG A 182 17.37 2.02 2.37
N LEU A 183 16.32 2.85 2.45
CA LEU A 183 16.32 4.09 3.21
C LEU A 183 15.71 3.91 4.60
N MET A 184 14.61 3.16 4.70
CA MET A 184 13.95 2.88 5.99
C MET A 184 13.03 1.64 5.93
N SER A 185 12.61 1.17 7.10
CA SER A 185 11.52 0.19 7.25
C SER A 185 10.18 0.90 7.38
N ALA A 186 9.14 0.37 6.73
CA ALA A 186 7.78 0.86 6.89
C ALA A 186 7.26 0.64 8.32
N ILE A 187 7.73 -0.40 9.01
CA ILE A 187 7.39 -0.64 10.43
C ILE A 187 7.85 0.50 11.35
N ASP A 188 8.89 1.24 10.96
CA ASP A 188 9.45 2.35 11.74
C ASP A 188 8.69 3.67 11.51
N LEU A 189 7.69 3.68 10.62
CA LEU A 189 6.82 4.84 10.44
C LEU A 189 6.04 5.13 11.74
N PRO A 190 5.69 6.40 12.04
CA PRO A 190 4.96 6.71 13.26
C PRO A 190 3.59 5.99 13.29
N LEU A 191 3.26 5.36 14.42
CA LEU A 191 2.09 4.46 14.55
C LEU A 191 0.78 5.18 14.84
N ALA A 192 0.80 6.24 15.64
CA ALA A 192 -0.38 7.00 15.99
C ALA A 192 -0.02 8.47 16.16
N GLU A 193 -0.95 9.36 15.81
CA GLU A 193 -0.83 10.76 16.22
C GLU A 193 -0.97 10.81 17.74
N THR A 194 0.13 11.15 18.43
CA THR A 194 0.04 11.57 19.82
C THR A 194 -0.70 12.89 19.84
N LYS A 195 -1.93 12.89 20.38
CA LYS A 195 -2.63 14.13 20.75
C LYS A 195 -1.88 14.78 21.92
N ASP A 196 -0.73 15.39 21.67
CA ASP A 196 -0.09 16.29 22.61
C ASP A 196 -0.28 17.75 22.15
N ALA A 197 -0.93 18.50 23.03
CA ALA A 197 -1.00 19.96 23.13
C ALA A 197 -1.63 20.75 21.96
N SER A 198 -2.95 20.66 21.82
CA SER A 198 -3.76 21.83 21.43
C SER A 198 -5.03 21.92 22.29
N ARG A 199 -4.82 22.10 23.59
CA ARG A 199 -5.73 22.91 24.40
C ARG A 199 -5.15 24.32 24.42
N GLY A 200 -5.70 25.19 23.58
CA GLY A 200 -5.70 26.62 23.88
C GLY A 200 -6.61 26.92 25.06
#